data_AF-A0AA49QCA4-F1
#
_entry.id   AF-A0AA49QCA4-F1
#
_cell.length_a   1.000
_cell.length_b   1.000
_cell.length_c   1.000
_cell.angle_alpha   90.00
_cell.angle_beta   90.00
_cell.angle_gamma   90.00
#
_symmetry.space_group_name_H-M   'P 1'
#
loop_
_entity.id
_entity.type
_entity.pdbx_description
1 polymer ?
#
loop_
_entity_poly.entity_id
_entity_poly.type
_entity_poly.pdbx_seq_one_letter_code
_entity_poly.pdbx_strand_id
1 'polypeptide(L)'
;NVIFRLGMAPTIPGARQLVNHRHILVNNRIVNIPSYRCKPQDFITINHRKKSQVMINKNVDFSQKYKIPNHLTFNSLEKKGLINQILDQESIGLKINELLVVEYYSRQA
;
A
#
# COMPACT_ATOMS: atom_id res chain seq x y z
N ASN A 1 -3.18 -0.26 -2.75
CA ASN A 1 -2.20 -1.35 -2.98
C ASN A 1 -1.05 -1.29 -1.98
N VAL A 2 -0.26 -0.21 -1.96
CA VAL A 2 0.90 -0.09 -1.03
C VAL A 2 0.52 -0.31 0.43
N ILE A 3 -0.53 0.35 0.93
CA ILE A 3 -1.03 0.19 2.31
C ILE A 3 -1.39 -1.27 2.65
N PHE A 4 -1.96 -2.00 1.69
CA PHE A 4 -2.28 -3.42 1.85
C PHE A 4 -1.00 -4.27 1.92
N ARG A 5 -0.03 -4.01 1.04
CA ARG A 5 1.26 -4.72 1.01
C ARG A 5 2.16 -4.42 2.21
N LEU A 6 2.01 -3.25 2.83
CA LEU A 6 2.65 -2.89 4.10
C LEU A 6 1.96 -3.52 5.34
N GLY A 7 0.87 -4.27 5.14
CA GLY A 7 0.16 -4.92 6.24
C GLY A 7 -0.69 -3.99 7.11
N MET A 8 -0.84 -2.71 6.73
CA MET A 8 -1.66 -1.74 7.46
C MET A 8 -3.18 -2.00 7.33
N ALA A 9 -3.58 -2.85 6.39
CA ALA A 9 -4.95 -3.25 6.14
C ALA A 9 -5.04 -4.74 5.76
N PRO A 10 -6.09 -5.46 6.17
CA PRO A 10 -6.23 -6.89 5.89
C PRO A 10 -6.63 -7.19 4.44
N THR A 11 -7.28 -6.25 3.75
CA THR A 11 -7.77 -6.41 2.38
C THR A 11 -7.59 -5.13 1.56
N ILE A 12 -7.60 -5.25 0.22
CA ILE A 12 -7.52 -4.08 -0.69
C ILE A 12 -8.71 -3.12 -0.50
N PRO A 13 -9.98 -3.58 -0.38
CA PRO A 13 -11.10 -2.70 -0.06
C PRO A 13 -10.96 -2.00 1.29
N GLY A 14 -10.46 -2.71 2.32
CA GLY A 14 -10.18 -2.11 3.63
C GLY A 14 -9.10 -1.02 3.55
N ALA A 15 -8.04 -1.25 2.78
CA ALA A 15 -7.03 -0.23 2.52
C ALA A 15 -7.62 1.01 1.84
N ARG A 16 -8.52 0.82 0.87
CA ARG A 16 -9.23 1.91 0.17
C ARG A 16 -10.07 2.74 1.15
N GLN A 17 -10.76 2.07 2.07
CA GLN A 17 -11.55 2.73 3.12
C GLN A 17 -10.65 3.58 4.04
N LEU A 18 -9.51 3.04 4.48
CA LEU A 18 -8.57 3.80 5.32
C LEU A 18 -8.09 5.09 4.65
N VAL A 19 -7.80 5.04 3.36
CA VAL A 19 -7.41 6.23 2.58
C VAL A 19 -8.57 7.21 2.49
N ASN A 20 -9.75 6.78 2.01
CA ASN A 20 -10.92 7.65 1.86
C ASN A 20 -11.28 8.39 3.16
N HIS A 21 -11.16 7.71 4.30
CA HIS A 21 -11.49 8.24 5.62
C HIS A 21 -10.34 9.03 6.28
N ARG A 22 -9.28 9.40 5.53
CA ARG A 22 -8.18 10.27 5.97
C ARG A 22 -7.35 9.68 7.12
N HIS A 23 -7.19 8.35 7.18
CA HIS A 23 -6.36 7.69 8.19
C HIS A 23 -4.88 7.63 7.82
N ILE A 24 -4.54 7.90 6.56
CA ILE A 24 -3.19 7.78 6.01
C ILE A 24 -2.60 9.15 5.68
N LEU A 25 -1.31 9.28 5.96
CA LEU A 25 -0.50 10.42 5.60
C LEU A 25 0.59 9.97 4.61
N VAL A 26 0.87 10.80 3.61
CA VAL A 26 2.03 10.66 2.74
C VAL A 26 2.89 11.90 2.92
N ASN A 27 4.16 11.74 3.33
CA ASN A 27 5.06 12.84 3.66
C ASN A 27 4.41 13.88 4.61
N ASN A 28 3.76 13.39 5.67
CA ASN A 28 3.01 14.16 6.67
C ASN A 28 1.78 14.93 6.16
N ARG A 29 1.36 14.73 4.91
CA ARG A 29 0.14 15.32 4.34
C ARG A 29 -0.98 14.29 4.25
N ILE A 30 -2.21 14.70 4.54
CA ILE A 30 -3.38 13.82 4.43
C ILE A 30 -3.64 13.53 2.96
N VAL A 31 -3.66 12.23 2.62
CA VAL A 31 -4.07 11.74 1.30
C VAL A 31 -5.36 10.96 1.45
N ASN A 32 -6.40 11.38 0.76
CA ASN A 32 -7.72 10.74 0.75
C ASN A 32 -8.12 10.18 -0.63
N ILE A 33 -7.17 10.07 -1.54
CA ILE A 33 -7.38 9.56 -2.90
C ILE A 33 -6.73 8.16 -2.99
N PRO A 34 -7.50 7.07 -3.08
CA PRO A 34 -6.94 5.71 -3.13
C PRO A 34 -6.12 5.40 -4.38
N SER A 35 -6.36 6.15 -5.46
CA SER A 35 -5.61 6.11 -6.72
C SER A 35 -4.36 6.99 -6.70
N TYR A 36 -4.00 7.59 -5.56
CA TYR A 36 -2.78 8.38 -5.44
C TYR A 36 -1.55 7.56 -5.84
N ARG A 37 -0.82 8.03 -6.85
CA ARG A 37 0.41 7.40 -7.34
C ARG A 37 1.57 7.83 -6.44
N CYS A 38 2.01 6.91 -5.59
CA CYS A 38 3.16 7.14 -4.74
C CYS A 38 4.45 7.13 -5.55
N LYS A 39 5.43 7.93 -5.13
CA LYS A 39 6.75 8.04 -5.74
C LYS A 39 7.79 7.30 -4.89
N PRO A 40 8.93 6.91 -5.48
CA PRO A 40 10.09 6.49 -4.69
C PRO A 40 10.42 7.55 -3.63
N GLN A 41 10.88 7.09 -2.47
CA GLN A 41 11.22 7.89 -1.28
C GLN A 41 10.02 8.53 -0.56
N ASP A 42 8.77 8.26 -0.99
CA ASP A 42 7.60 8.67 -0.22
C ASP A 42 7.52 7.90 1.11
N PHE A 43 7.26 8.64 2.18
CA PHE A 43 6.98 8.09 3.50
C PHE A 43 5.48 7.98 3.74
N ILE A 44 5.02 6.80 4.12
CA ILE A 44 3.63 6.51 4.46
C ILE A 44 3.52 6.37 5.98
N THR A 45 2.72 7.23 6.59
CA THR A 45 2.51 7.26 8.04
C THR A 45 1.03 7.24 8.39
N ILE A 46 0.75 6.93 9.66
CA ILE A 46 -0.61 6.87 10.20
C ILE A 46 -0.98 8.24 10.77
N ASN A 47 -2.21 8.69 10.49
CA ASN A 47 -2.73 9.92 11.10
C ASN A 47 -2.79 9.80 12.64
N HIS A 48 -2.37 10.85 13.36
CA HIS A 48 -2.25 10.90 14.83
C HIS A 48 -3.57 10.72 15.61
N ARG A 49 -4.71 10.60 14.93
CA ARG A 49 -5.99 10.28 15.58
C ARG A 49 -5.92 8.90 16.23
N LYS A 50 -6.30 8.82 17.52
CA LYS A 50 -6.34 7.57 18.31
C LYS A 50 -7.03 6.41 17.57
N LYS A 51 -8.19 6.67 16.94
CA LYS A 51 -8.94 5.65 16.17
C LYS A 51 -8.12 5.05 15.03
N SER A 52 -7.39 5.88 14.26
CA SER A 52 -6.54 5.40 13.16
C SER A 52 -5.40 4.52 13.68
N GLN A 53 -4.73 4.97 14.74
CA GLN A 53 -3.61 4.24 15.33
C GLN A 53 -4.08 2.89 15.85
N VAL A 54 -5.15 2.83 16.65
CA VAL A 54 -5.67 1.58 17.19
C VAL A 54 -6.04 0.59 16.07
N MET A 55 -6.71 1.06 15.02
CA MET A 55 -7.15 0.20 13.92
C MET A 55 -5.97 -0.34 13.10
N ILE A 56 -5.03 0.53 12.71
CA ILE A 56 -3.91 0.14 11.86
C ILE A 56 -2.89 -0.69 12.66
N ASN A 57 -2.67 -0.40 13.95
CA ASN A 57 -1.80 -1.22 14.81
C ASN A 57 -2.28 -2.66 14.87
N LYS A 58 -3.58 -2.87 15.14
CA LYS A 58 -4.18 -4.22 15.16
C LYS A 58 -3.95 -4.96 13.85
N ASN A 59 -4.05 -4.26 12.72
CA ASN A 59 -3.82 -4.86 11.40
C ASN A 59 -2.35 -5.23 11.20
N VAL A 60 -1.42 -4.33 11.55
CA VAL A 60 0.03 -4.57 11.44
C VAL A 60 0.44 -5.78 12.28
N ASP A 61 -0.05 -5.86 13.53
CA ASP A 61 0.24 -6.97 14.44
C ASP A 61 -0.26 -8.30 13.87
N PHE A 62 -1.45 -8.30 13.26
CA PHE A 62 -1.99 -9.49 12.58
C PHE A 62 -1.26 -9.83 11.28
N SER A 63 -0.74 -8.82 10.58
CA SER A 63 -0.12 -8.93 9.26
C SER A 63 1.35 -9.34 9.29
N GLN A 64 1.97 -9.50 10.47
CA GLN A 64 3.35 -10.01 10.63
C GLN A 64 3.63 -11.33 9.89
N LYS A 65 2.58 -12.03 9.46
CA LYS A 65 2.65 -13.26 8.66
C LYS A 65 2.96 -13.04 7.17
N TYR A 66 2.82 -11.82 6.64
CA TYR A 66 3.01 -11.54 5.21
C TYR A 66 4.38 -10.95 4.92
N LYS A 67 5.06 -11.51 3.91
CA LYS A 67 6.35 -10.99 3.43
C LYS A 67 6.12 -9.67 2.69
N ILE A 68 6.71 -8.59 3.23
CA ILE A 68 6.70 -7.29 2.56
C ILE A 68 7.58 -7.38 1.29
N PRO A 69 7.10 -6.90 0.13
CA PRO A 69 7.89 -6.89 -1.11
C PRO A 69 9.13 -6.00 -1.01
N ASN A 70 10.19 -6.34 -1.74
CA ASN A 70 11.50 -5.68 -1.65
C ASN A 70 11.49 -4.16 -1.94
N HIS A 71 10.57 -3.68 -2.77
CA HIS A 71 10.43 -2.25 -3.10
C HIS A 71 9.80 -1.43 -1.96
N LEU A 72 9.34 -2.08 -0.88
CA LEU A 72 8.75 -1.44 0.29
C LEU A 72 9.55 -1.81 1.54
N THR A 73 9.71 -0.83 2.42
CA THR A 73 10.22 -1.04 3.77
C THR A 73 9.17 -0.61 4.76
N PHE A 74 9.10 -1.33 5.88
CA PHE A 74 8.21 -0.98 6.98
C PHE A 74 8.99 -1.01 8.29
N ASN A 75 9.02 0.12 8.97
CA ASN A 75 9.56 0.23 10.31
C ASN A 75 8.42 -0.03 11.33
N SER A 76 8.50 -1.14 12.06
CA SER A 76 7.48 -1.54 13.04
C SER A 76 7.42 -0.60 14.26
N LEU A 77 8.56 -0.02 14.66
CA LEU A 77 8.64 0.87 15.83
C LEU A 77 7.93 2.20 15.55
N GLU A 78 8.27 2.83 14.42
CA GLU A 78 7.70 4.12 14.00
C GLU A 78 6.36 3.96 13.26
N LYS A 79 6.01 2.73 12.88
CA LYS A 79 4.83 2.40 12.06
C LYS A 79 4.80 3.21 10.77
N LYS A 80 5.98 3.25 10.14
CA LYS A 80 6.30 4.07 8.99
C LYS A 80 6.67 3.17 7.83
N GLY A 81 5.94 3.30 6.73
CA GLY A 81 6.29 2.69 5.46
C GLY A 81 7.16 3.62 4.64
N LEU A 82 8.12 3.08 3.90
CA LEU A 82 8.86 3.80 2.88
C LEU A 82 8.84 3.03 1.56
N ILE A 83 8.70 3.77 0.46
CA ILE A 83 8.81 3.22 -0.88
C ILE A 83 10.25 3.38 -1.33
N ASN A 84 10.98 2.27 -1.47
CA ASN A 84 12.39 2.29 -1.84
C ASN A 84 12.56 2.66 -3.32
N GLN A 85 11.84 1.95 -4.18
CA GLN A 85 12.03 1.99 -5.62
C GLN A 85 10.74 1.65 -6.36
N ILE A 86 10.79 1.78 -7.68
CA ILE A 86 9.74 1.28 -8.57
C ILE A 86 9.77 -0.25 -8.56
N LEU A 87 8.60 -0.87 -8.65
CA LEU A 87 8.46 -2.33 -8.76
C LEU A 87 9.05 -2.83 -10.07
N ASP A 88 9.88 -3.88 -9.98
CA ASP A 88 10.25 -4.69 -11.13
C ASP A 88 9.14 -5.70 -11.45
N GLN A 89 8.99 -6.10 -12.72
CA GLN A 89 7.96 -7.05 -13.15
C GLN A 89 7.99 -8.36 -12.35
N GLU A 90 9.18 -8.86 -12.02
CA GLU A 90 9.37 -10.10 -11.26
C GLU A 90 8.85 -10.02 -9.82
N SER A 91 8.71 -8.80 -9.29
CA SER A 91 8.28 -8.55 -7.90
C SER A 91 6.75 -8.41 -7.77
N ILE A 92 6.00 -8.66 -8.85
CA ILE A 92 4.55 -8.65 -8.88
C ILE A 92 4.00 -9.88 -8.16
N GLY A 93 3.23 -9.66 -7.08
CA GLY A 93 2.65 -10.74 -6.27
C GLY A 93 1.44 -11.46 -6.89
N LEU A 94 1.29 -11.45 -8.21
CA LEU A 94 0.18 -12.05 -8.95
C LEU A 94 0.73 -12.83 -10.13
N LYS A 95 0.28 -14.08 -10.30
CA LYS A 95 0.62 -14.90 -11.47
C LYS A 95 -0.30 -14.52 -12.63
N ILE A 96 0.17 -13.64 -13.51
CA ILE A 96 -0.59 -13.12 -14.65
C ILE A 96 0.30 -13.12 -15.89
N ASN A 97 -0.27 -13.42 -17.05
CA ASN A 97 0.39 -13.22 -18.33
C ASN A 97 -0.02 -11.86 -18.91
N GLU A 98 0.88 -10.88 -18.88
CA GLU A 98 0.63 -9.51 -19.36
C GLU A 98 0.33 -9.47 -20.86
N LEU A 99 0.87 -10.41 -21.66
CA LEU A 99 0.66 -10.46 -23.11
C LEU A 99 -0.82 -10.67 -23.46
N LEU A 100 -1.53 -11.53 -22.71
CA LEU A 100 -2.97 -11.75 -22.92
C LEU A 100 -3.80 -10.48 -22.68
N VAL A 101 -3.36 -9.64 -21.74
CA VAL A 101 -4.01 -8.35 -21.47
C VAL A 101 -3.76 -7.38 -22.63
N VAL A 102 -2.54 -7.33 -23.16
CA VAL A 102 -2.19 -6.51 -24.33
C VAL A 102 -2.99 -6.93 -25.56
N GLU A 103 -3.06 -8.23 -25.85
CA GLU A 103 -3.84 -8.79 -26.96
C GLU A 103 -5.34 -8.49 -26.86
N TYR A 104 -5.88 -8.47 -25.64
CA TYR A 104 -7.29 -8.13 -25.43
C TYR A 104 -7.58 -6.67 -25.78
N TYR A 105 -6.73 -5.73 -25.33
CA TYR A 105 -6.92 -4.30 -25.58
C TYR A 105 -6.55 -3.86 -27.00
N SER A 106 -5.65 -4.57 -27.70
CA SER A 106 -5.32 -4.25 -29.10
C SER A 106 -6.48 -4.46 -30.07
N ARG A 107 -7.48 -5.26 -29.70
CA ARG A 107 -8.72 -5.45 -30.47
C ARG A 107 -9.78 -4.39 -30.20
N GLN A 108 -9.58 -3.53 -29.20
CA GLN A 108 -10.49 -2.44 -28.84
C GLN A 108 -10.06 -1.09 -29.42
N ALA A 109 -8.83 -1.00 -29.93
CA ALA A 109 -8.29 0.15 -30.67
C ALA A 109 -8.65 0.05 -32.15
#